data_AF-A0A5N6Z301-F1
#
_entry.id   AF-A0A5N6Z301-F1
#
_cell.length_a   1.000
_cell.length_b   1.000
_cell.length_c   1.000
_cell.angle_alpha   90.00
_cell.angle_beta   90.00
_cell.angle_gamma   90.00
#
_symmetry.space_group_name_H-M   'P 1'
#
loop_
_entity.id
_entity.type
_entity.pdbx_description
1 polymer ?
#
loop_
_entity_poly.entity_id
_entity_poly.type
_entity_poly.pdbx_seq_one_letter_code
_entity_poly.pdbx_strand_id
1 'polypeptide(L)'
;MDDDDDASYPANARSPHSPSNDTPHPTVNSSVSLLSDSSVSDSTGDQFASTVHAVIRLIQCPCCSRPLRAPLRLPCGYTLCRSCLPPIHERTGITYPVGEERKKGFTCYWGKEDGCAGEHCLGDCGADVLLGRLVDVFDEVLCNPSASSEAPSGEAHGFRVTWVGLGGDQPEKVVKSADVAGGLLEGMYDLVQRGRFDYDASEVKFEVHGPMDQERQLMERLKEAVRNELDCQVCYSLILDPLTTACGHTFCRGCVAMVLKNSDLCPACRRKLNMASTMKSEPINKRISDIMGTLFPEQVASRSDAAAQEEAAVDDDTILPLFVSSLSLPTMPTFLHVFEARYRLMMQRVMQSREHRFGMVMHNRAGRSQQGLGRSQFMQYGTVLVVDRYELLPDGRSLIVATGLYRFKVLSSYVVDMYYVGRIQRVDDISVIEEESREAMETSVAGGSSLSTENTSDEQPLESMSTQQLFQLGLDFVRKQHRRGAAWLHPRVLLAYGDIPTEPTQFPWWFASVLPVSDEDKYALLSTTSVRERLKIVSGWVKKLESQEWMTRSRLSITSSL
;
A
#
# COMPACT_ATOMS: atom_id res chain seq x y z
N MET A 1 -41.27 -26.43 53.24
CA MET A 1 -40.72 -26.16 54.58
C MET A 1 -39.52 -25.29 54.32
N ASP A 2 -39.87 -24.02 54.28
CA ASP A 2 -39.12 -22.82 54.64
C ASP A 2 -37.63 -23.01 54.96
N ASP A 3 -36.78 -22.21 54.32
CA ASP A 3 -36.03 -21.20 55.08
C ASP A 3 -35.42 -20.16 54.11
N ASP A 4 -35.63 -18.90 54.49
CA ASP A 4 -35.06 -17.66 53.97
C ASP A 4 -33.53 -17.64 54.10
N ASP A 5 -32.84 -16.95 53.17
CA ASP A 5 -31.78 -16.04 53.60
C ASP A 5 -31.50 -14.94 52.55
N ASP A 6 -31.64 -13.71 53.03
CA ASP A 6 -31.52 -12.42 52.37
C ASP A 6 -30.11 -11.87 52.61
N ALA A 7 -29.43 -11.42 51.55
CA ALA A 7 -28.15 -10.71 51.68
C ALA A 7 -27.97 -9.65 50.58
N SER A 8 -28.68 -8.53 50.79
CA SER A 8 -28.20 -7.15 50.69
C SER A 8 -26.89 -6.85 49.92
N TYR A 9 -27.04 -6.04 48.86
CA TYR A 9 -25.96 -5.28 48.20
C TYR A 9 -25.69 -3.97 48.95
N PRO A 10 -24.42 -3.56 49.17
CA PRO A 10 -24.10 -2.18 49.47
C PRO A 10 -23.71 -1.42 48.20
N ALA A 11 -24.38 -0.28 48.03
CA ALA A 11 -24.06 0.77 47.08
C ALA A 11 -22.80 1.55 47.50
N ASN A 12 -22.25 2.29 46.52
CA ASN A 12 -21.28 3.38 46.58
C ASN A 12 -19.78 3.06 46.45
N ALA A 13 -19.27 3.20 45.21
CA ALA A 13 -18.00 3.86 44.95
C ALA A 13 -18.08 4.64 43.62
N ARG A 14 -17.68 5.91 43.68
CA ARG A 14 -17.82 6.96 42.67
C ARG A 14 -17.05 6.66 41.37
N SER A 15 -17.72 6.80 40.23
CA SER A 15 -17.09 6.89 38.91
C SER A 15 -16.38 8.24 38.73
N PRO A 16 -15.16 8.30 38.18
CA PRO A 16 -14.58 9.56 37.72
C PRO A 16 -15.16 9.93 36.35
N HIS A 17 -15.58 11.18 36.27
CA HIS A 17 -16.19 11.85 35.12
C HIS A 17 -15.41 11.68 33.82
N SER A 18 -16.10 11.22 32.78
CA SER A 18 -15.74 11.37 31.38
C SER A 18 -15.86 12.84 30.96
N PRO A 19 -14.87 13.44 30.27
CA PRO A 19 -15.08 14.72 29.61
C PRO A 19 -15.90 14.49 28.33
N SER A 20 -17.05 15.17 28.26
CA SER A 20 -17.89 15.31 27.09
C SER A 20 -17.12 15.97 25.94
N ASN A 21 -16.92 15.23 24.85
CA ASN A 21 -16.32 15.73 23.62
C ASN A 21 -17.44 15.92 22.59
N ASP A 22 -18.10 17.07 22.65
CA ASP A 22 -18.96 17.56 21.57
C ASP A 22 -18.07 18.31 20.57
N THR A 23 -17.58 17.59 19.56
CA THR A 23 -16.99 18.19 18.35
C THR A 23 -17.88 17.86 17.15
N PRO A 24 -18.34 18.85 16.36
CA PRO A 24 -19.16 18.59 15.20
C PRO A 24 -18.29 18.07 14.04
N HIS A 25 -18.55 16.83 13.64
CA HIS A 25 -17.90 16.13 12.52
C HIS A 25 -18.48 16.57 11.16
N PRO A 26 -17.67 16.76 10.10
CA PRO A 26 -18.15 16.87 8.73
C PRO A 26 -18.02 15.51 8.02
N THR A 27 -19.11 14.75 7.97
CA THR A 27 -19.24 13.61 7.04
C THR A 27 -19.48 14.15 5.62
N VAL A 28 -18.52 13.95 4.71
CA VAL A 28 -18.66 14.30 3.29
C VAL A 28 -19.09 13.06 2.51
N ASN A 29 -20.39 12.80 2.49
CA ASN A 29 -21.01 12.07 1.39
C ASN A 29 -21.62 13.11 0.45
N SER A 30 -20.86 13.49 -0.58
CA SER A 30 -21.39 14.27 -1.70
C SER A 30 -21.25 13.46 -2.97
N SER A 31 -22.12 12.46 -3.12
CA SER A 31 -22.47 11.94 -4.44
C SER A 31 -23.25 13.04 -5.16
N VAL A 32 -22.56 13.85 -5.96
CA VAL A 32 -23.20 14.80 -6.87
C VAL A 32 -23.70 14.01 -8.07
N SER A 33 -24.95 13.55 -8.00
CA SER A 33 -25.65 12.96 -9.14
C SER A 33 -26.06 14.08 -10.09
N LEU A 34 -25.37 14.21 -11.23
CA LEU A 34 -25.79 15.10 -12.31
C LEU A 34 -26.62 14.34 -13.36
N LEU A 35 -27.86 14.81 -13.50
CA LEU A 35 -28.75 14.77 -14.66
C LEU A 35 -29.62 13.52 -14.92
N SER A 36 -30.93 13.70 -14.72
CA SER A 36 -31.87 13.75 -15.84
C SER A 36 -33.17 14.50 -15.47
N ASP A 37 -33.50 15.47 -16.32
CA ASP A 37 -34.85 15.93 -16.68
C ASP A 37 -35.45 17.23 -16.10
N SER A 38 -36.23 17.86 -16.98
CA SER A 38 -36.44 19.28 -17.20
C SER A 38 -37.49 20.01 -16.35
N SER A 39 -37.17 21.22 -15.87
CA SER A 39 -38.09 22.37 -15.82
C SER A 39 -37.32 23.68 -15.57
N VAL A 40 -37.58 24.70 -16.39
CA VAL A 40 -36.83 25.96 -16.47
C VAL A 40 -37.56 27.08 -15.73
N SER A 41 -36.93 27.63 -14.69
CA SER A 41 -36.82 29.07 -14.43
C SER A 41 -35.91 29.30 -13.20
N ASP A 42 -34.87 30.13 -13.35
CA ASP A 42 -33.91 30.59 -12.32
C ASP A 42 -32.92 29.56 -11.71
N SER A 43 -33.07 28.27 -12.00
CA SER A 43 -32.25 27.20 -11.39
C SER A 43 -30.90 26.91 -12.08
N THR A 44 -30.68 27.40 -13.30
CA THR A 44 -29.50 27.04 -14.12
C THR A 44 -28.23 27.82 -13.75
N GLY A 45 -28.38 29.08 -13.32
CA GLY A 45 -27.27 29.92 -12.86
C GLY A 45 -26.69 29.45 -11.52
N ASP A 46 -27.56 29.11 -10.57
CA ASP A 46 -27.18 28.63 -9.25
C ASP A 46 -26.49 27.25 -9.30
N GLN A 47 -26.96 26.35 -10.17
CA GLN A 47 -26.31 25.05 -10.41
C GLN A 47 -24.90 25.20 -11.01
N PHE A 48 -24.72 26.12 -11.96
CA PHE A 48 -23.40 26.36 -12.53
C PHE A 48 -22.46 27.00 -11.51
N ALA A 49 -22.94 27.93 -10.69
CA ALA A 49 -22.12 28.55 -9.64
C ALA A 49 -21.68 27.54 -8.56
N SER A 50 -22.57 26.62 -8.18
CA SER A 50 -22.23 25.48 -7.33
C SER A 50 -21.17 24.57 -7.96
N THR A 51 -21.26 24.34 -9.28
CA THR A 51 -20.25 23.59 -10.04
C THR A 51 -18.90 24.31 -10.02
N VAL A 52 -18.87 25.63 -10.22
CA VAL A 52 -17.64 26.45 -10.12
C VAL A 52 -16.98 26.29 -8.75
N HIS A 53 -17.75 26.42 -7.67
CA HIS A 53 -17.24 26.20 -6.32
C HIS A 53 -16.66 24.79 -6.15
N ALA A 54 -17.38 23.76 -6.58
CA ALA A 54 -16.92 22.38 -6.50
C ALA A 54 -15.59 22.19 -7.24
N VAL A 55 -15.45 22.76 -8.45
CA VAL A 55 -14.24 22.67 -9.27
C VAL A 55 -13.05 23.37 -8.64
N ILE A 56 -13.21 24.61 -8.15
CA ILE A 56 -12.14 25.35 -7.49
C ILE A 56 -11.70 24.66 -6.18
N ARG A 57 -12.63 24.07 -5.44
CA ARG A 57 -12.35 23.36 -4.19
C ARG A 57 -11.44 22.14 -4.38
N LEU A 58 -11.44 21.50 -5.56
CA LEU A 58 -10.62 20.32 -5.86
C LEU A 58 -9.12 20.56 -5.68
N ILE A 59 -8.66 21.79 -5.92
CA ILE A 59 -7.26 22.18 -5.80
C ILE A 59 -6.97 23.00 -4.53
N GLN A 60 -7.96 23.19 -3.67
CA GLN A 60 -7.84 23.96 -2.45
C GLN A 60 -7.35 23.07 -1.29
N CYS A 61 -6.41 23.59 -0.50
CA CYS A 61 -5.90 22.92 0.69
C CYS A 61 -6.93 22.97 1.83
N PRO A 62 -7.30 21.81 2.40
CA PRO A 62 -8.19 21.69 3.56
C PRO A 62 -7.75 22.42 4.83
N CYS A 63 -6.45 22.70 4.97
CA CYS A 63 -5.88 23.30 6.16
C CYS A 63 -5.70 24.83 6.03
N CYS A 64 -5.12 25.31 4.93
CA CYS A 64 -4.87 26.75 4.75
C CYS A 64 -5.90 27.45 3.84
N SER A 65 -6.89 26.72 3.31
CA SER A 65 -7.94 27.22 2.42
C SER A 65 -7.43 27.95 1.16
N ARG A 66 -6.15 27.78 0.80
CA ARG A 66 -5.52 28.33 -0.42
C ARG A 66 -5.28 27.23 -1.45
N PRO A 67 -4.98 27.55 -2.73
CA PRO A 67 -4.57 26.53 -3.67
C PRO A 67 -3.37 25.74 -3.13
N LEU A 68 -3.36 24.44 -3.38
CA LEU A 68 -2.35 23.53 -2.87
C LEU A 68 -0.95 23.98 -3.34
N ARG A 69 -0.06 24.24 -2.39
CA ARG A 69 1.35 24.57 -2.64
C ARG A 69 2.24 23.44 -2.19
N ALA A 70 3.10 22.95 -3.09
CA ALA A 70 3.89 21.75 -2.89
C ALA A 70 3.01 20.62 -2.30
N PRO A 71 1.98 20.17 -3.04
CA PRO A 71 1.04 19.17 -2.55
C PRO A 71 1.78 17.91 -2.13
N LEU A 72 1.44 17.44 -0.93
CA LEU A 72 2.04 16.29 -0.30
C LEU A 72 0.95 15.26 -0.01
N ARG A 73 1.03 14.14 -0.75
CA ARG A 73 0.15 12.99 -0.58
C ARG A 73 0.50 12.28 0.72
N LEU A 74 -0.51 12.05 1.55
CA LEU A 74 -0.39 11.35 2.83
C LEU A 74 -0.66 9.83 2.68
N PRO A 75 -0.20 8.99 3.62
CA PRO A 75 -0.42 7.55 3.56
C PRO A 75 -1.89 7.11 3.56
N CYS A 76 -2.82 7.99 3.95
CA CYS A 76 -4.27 7.76 3.87
C CYS A 76 -4.90 8.10 2.51
N GLY A 77 -4.12 8.59 1.53
CA GLY A 77 -4.59 8.97 0.20
C GLY A 77 -5.10 10.42 0.07
N TYR A 78 -5.20 11.15 1.18
CA TYR A 78 -5.49 12.59 1.20
C TYR A 78 -4.24 13.43 0.94
N THR A 79 -4.43 14.70 0.58
CA THR A 79 -3.35 15.63 0.22
C THR A 79 -3.50 16.97 0.94
N LEU A 80 -2.38 17.50 1.43
CA LEU A 80 -2.24 18.84 2.03
C LEU A 80 -1.06 19.58 1.39
N CYS A 81 -0.96 20.89 1.62
CA CYS A 81 0.31 21.59 1.39
C CYS A 81 1.40 21.03 2.31
N ARG A 82 2.64 20.95 1.85
CA ARG A 82 3.78 20.56 2.71
C ARG A 82 3.90 21.41 3.98
N SER A 83 3.62 22.71 3.88
CA SER A 83 3.65 23.65 5.03
C SER A 83 2.45 23.50 5.97
N CYS A 84 1.43 22.74 5.58
CA CYS A 84 0.22 22.48 6.37
C CYS A 84 0.28 21.13 7.08
N LEU A 85 1.41 20.44 7.02
CA LEU A 85 1.61 19.23 7.81
C LEU A 85 1.47 19.55 9.31
N PRO A 86 0.74 18.71 10.07
CA PRO A 86 0.70 18.79 11.52
C PRO A 86 2.10 18.68 12.15
N PRO A 87 2.28 19.09 13.42
CA PRO A 87 3.56 19.00 14.11
C PRO A 87 4.17 17.60 14.05
N ILE A 88 5.45 17.54 13.68
CA ILE A 88 6.20 16.30 13.54
C ILE A 88 6.76 15.90 14.91
N HIS A 89 6.57 14.64 15.30
CA HIS A 89 7.12 14.03 16.51
C HIS A 89 8.03 12.85 16.18
N GLU A 90 8.87 12.46 17.15
CA GLU A 90 9.69 11.25 17.05
C GLU A 90 8.86 10.00 17.34
N ARG A 91 9.03 8.97 16.52
CA ARG A 91 8.44 7.64 16.67
C ARG A 91 9.47 6.72 17.30
N THR A 92 9.06 5.92 18.27
CA THR A 92 9.91 4.94 18.96
C THR A 92 9.49 3.50 18.62
N GLY A 93 10.37 2.53 18.86
CA GLY A 93 10.04 1.11 18.65
C GLY A 93 9.98 0.64 17.19
N ILE A 94 10.54 1.41 16.25
CA ILE A 94 10.55 1.09 14.81
C ILE A 94 12.00 1.04 14.34
N THR A 95 12.46 -0.12 13.88
CA THR A 95 13.81 -0.27 13.31
C THR A 95 13.80 -0.75 11.87
N TYR A 96 12.63 -1.10 11.34
CA TYR A 96 12.45 -1.54 9.96
C TYR A 96 11.18 -0.94 9.33
N PRO A 97 11.24 -0.47 8.07
CA PRO A 97 12.42 -0.32 7.24
C PRO A 97 13.37 0.77 7.77
N VAL A 98 14.66 0.64 7.46
CA VAL A 98 15.68 1.59 7.92
C VAL A 98 15.51 2.93 7.20
N GLY A 99 15.33 4.02 7.96
CA GLY A 99 15.32 5.38 7.41
C GLY A 99 15.12 6.46 8.48
N GLU A 100 15.80 7.60 8.34
CA GLU A 100 15.69 8.71 9.30
C GLU A 100 14.30 9.36 9.28
N GLU A 101 13.67 9.47 8.10
CA GLU A 101 12.28 9.96 8.01
C GLU A 101 11.25 8.96 8.54
N ARG A 102 11.61 7.67 8.68
CA ARG A 102 10.74 6.64 9.27
C ARG A 102 10.56 6.83 10.78
N LYS A 103 11.57 7.42 11.43
CA LYS A 103 11.55 7.79 12.86
C LYS A 103 10.73 9.04 13.14
N LYS A 104 10.17 9.69 12.11
CA LYS A 104 9.38 10.91 12.24
C LYS A 104 7.94 10.62 11.87
N GLY A 105 7.01 11.04 12.73
CA GLY A 105 5.58 10.87 12.55
C GLY A 105 4.82 12.15 12.78
N PHE A 106 3.53 12.12 12.46
CA PHE A 106 2.59 13.19 12.78
C PHE A 106 1.18 12.61 12.87
N THR A 107 0.31 13.26 13.64
CA THR A 107 -1.12 12.92 13.70
C THR A 107 -1.82 13.44 12.45
N CYS A 108 -2.59 12.59 11.77
CA CYS A 108 -3.34 12.96 10.57
C CYS A 108 -4.32 14.11 10.88
N TYR A 109 -4.40 15.09 9.97
CA TYR A 109 -5.33 16.22 10.06
C TYR A 109 -6.80 15.78 10.19
N TRP A 110 -7.18 14.67 9.55
CA TRP A 110 -8.52 14.08 9.59
C TRP A 110 -8.74 13.06 10.71
N GLY A 111 -7.75 12.87 11.60
CA GLY A 111 -7.83 11.86 12.64
C GLY A 111 -8.00 10.43 12.09
N LYS A 112 -8.88 9.64 12.72
CA LYS A 112 -9.13 8.22 12.41
C LYS A 112 -10.33 7.98 11.46
N GLU A 113 -10.83 9.02 10.82
CA GLU A 113 -11.96 8.92 9.89
C GLU A 113 -11.55 8.23 8.57
N ASP A 114 -12.54 7.67 7.85
CA ASP A 114 -12.39 7.08 6.51
C ASP A 114 -11.24 6.07 6.32
N GLY A 115 -11.02 5.19 7.30
CA GLY A 115 -10.01 4.14 7.23
C GLY A 115 -8.57 4.62 7.46
N CYS A 116 -8.38 5.85 7.93
CA CYS A 116 -7.08 6.37 8.34
C CYS A 116 -6.65 5.80 9.71
N ALA A 117 -5.37 5.41 9.86
CA ALA A 117 -4.82 4.95 11.14
C ALA A 117 -4.71 6.07 12.21
N GLY A 118 -4.82 7.34 11.80
CA GLY A 118 -4.71 8.52 12.66
C GLY A 118 -3.28 9.00 12.89
N GLU A 119 -2.27 8.15 12.76
CA GLU A 119 -0.85 8.51 12.78
C GLU A 119 -0.18 8.12 11.46
N HIS A 120 0.70 8.98 10.96
CA HIS A 120 1.41 8.79 9.70
C HIS A 120 2.91 8.92 9.86
N CYS A 121 3.63 8.12 9.08
CA CYS A 121 5.07 8.20 8.90
C CYS A 121 5.41 9.30 7.90
N LEU A 122 6.37 10.17 8.24
CA LEU A 122 6.80 11.23 7.32
C LEU A 122 7.46 10.65 6.06
N GLY A 123 8.22 9.56 6.20
CA GLY A 123 8.88 8.88 5.08
C GLY A 123 7.93 8.20 4.08
N ASP A 124 6.64 8.08 4.41
CA ASP A 124 5.60 7.56 3.49
C ASP A 124 4.86 8.70 2.76
N CYS A 125 5.13 9.96 3.10
CA CYS A 125 4.57 11.09 2.41
C CYS A 125 5.31 11.33 1.08
N GLY A 126 4.56 11.45 -0.01
CA GLY A 126 5.11 11.69 -1.34
C GLY A 126 4.69 13.05 -1.88
N ALA A 127 5.59 13.77 -2.54
CA ALA A 127 5.18 14.93 -3.34
C ALA A 127 4.17 14.46 -4.41
N ASP A 128 3.08 15.18 -4.62
CA ASP A 128 2.12 14.85 -5.68
C ASP A 128 2.44 15.67 -6.92
N VAL A 129 3.25 15.11 -7.81
CA VAL A 129 3.75 15.82 -9.00
C VAL A 129 2.61 16.16 -9.95
N LEU A 130 1.67 15.24 -10.13
CA LEU A 130 0.52 15.45 -11.00
C LEU A 130 -0.40 16.53 -10.43
N LEU A 131 -0.76 16.44 -9.15
CA LEU A 131 -1.62 17.47 -8.54
C LEU A 131 -0.95 18.84 -8.53
N GLY A 132 0.38 18.90 -8.33
CA GLY A 132 1.14 20.14 -8.48
C GLY A 132 0.98 20.75 -9.87
N ARG A 133 1.15 19.93 -10.92
CA ARG A 133 0.95 20.38 -12.32
C ARG A 133 -0.49 20.84 -12.58
N LEU A 134 -1.48 20.17 -12.00
CA LEU A 134 -2.87 20.59 -12.13
C LEU A 134 -3.15 21.94 -11.47
N VAL A 135 -2.55 22.23 -10.31
CA VAL A 135 -2.63 23.57 -9.71
C VAL A 135 -2.02 24.62 -10.64
N ASP A 136 -0.86 24.33 -11.23
CA ASP A 136 -0.22 25.23 -12.20
C ASP A 136 -1.14 25.50 -13.42
N VAL A 137 -1.85 24.48 -13.92
CA VAL A 137 -2.83 24.65 -15.02
C VAL A 137 -3.99 25.57 -14.61
N PHE A 138 -4.50 25.45 -13.38
CA PHE A 138 -5.53 26.38 -12.90
C PHE A 138 -4.99 27.82 -12.83
N ASP A 139 -3.76 28.01 -12.33
CA ASP A 139 -3.09 29.32 -12.34
C ASP A 139 -2.91 29.88 -13.76
N GLU A 140 -2.43 29.05 -14.70
CA GLU A 140 -2.21 29.42 -16.11
C GLU A 140 -3.52 29.88 -16.78
N VAL A 141 -4.63 29.17 -16.56
CA VAL A 141 -5.92 29.44 -17.21
C VAL A 141 -6.70 30.57 -16.52
N LEU A 142 -6.68 30.65 -15.19
CA LEU A 142 -7.55 31.55 -14.41
C LEU A 142 -6.89 32.87 -13.98
N CYS A 143 -5.55 32.97 -14.03
CA CYS A 143 -4.85 34.21 -13.72
C CYS A 143 -4.32 34.97 -14.94
N ASN A 144 -4.33 34.35 -16.14
CA ASN A 144 -3.75 34.92 -17.34
C ASN A 144 -4.79 35.04 -18.48
N PRO A 145 -5.66 36.08 -18.45
CA PRO A 145 -6.80 36.20 -19.36
C PRO A 145 -6.47 36.54 -20.84
N SER A 146 -5.20 36.44 -21.27
CA SER A 146 -4.79 36.91 -22.60
C SER A 146 -4.97 35.85 -23.70
N ALA A 147 -6.18 35.78 -24.28
CA ALA A 147 -6.36 35.32 -25.68
C ALA A 147 -7.70 35.70 -26.36
N SER A 148 -8.77 36.11 -25.65
CA SER A 148 -10.04 36.41 -26.34
C SER A 148 -11.06 37.16 -25.45
N SER A 149 -10.97 38.50 -25.38
CA SER A 149 -12.13 39.40 -25.40
C SER A 149 -11.63 40.84 -25.31
N GLU A 150 -11.95 41.65 -26.30
CA GLU A 150 -12.03 43.09 -26.10
C GLU A 150 -13.02 43.35 -24.94
N ALA A 151 -12.65 44.18 -23.98
CA ALA A 151 -13.50 44.48 -22.83
C ALA A 151 -14.74 45.27 -23.28
N PRO A 152 -15.98 44.81 -23.01
CA PRO A 152 -17.14 45.67 -23.16
C PRO A 152 -17.10 46.73 -22.07
N SER A 153 -17.13 47.99 -22.49
CA SER A 153 -17.27 49.14 -21.62
C SER A 153 -18.67 49.17 -20.97
N GLY A 154 -18.74 49.09 -19.64
CA GLY A 154 -19.75 49.82 -18.87
C GLY A 154 -20.80 49.03 -18.06
N GLU A 155 -20.84 47.70 -18.07
CA GLU A 155 -21.73 46.93 -17.19
C GLU A 155 -20.98 46.40 -15.96
N ALA A 156 -21.57 46.56 -14.78
CA ALA A 156 -21.03 46.05 -13.53
C ALA A 156 -21.15 44.53 -13.48
N HIS A 157 -20.20 43.83 -14.11
CA HIS A 157 -20.07 42.38 -14.04
C HIS A 157 -19.46 41.97 -12.71
N GLY A 158 -20.09 41.04 -12.00
CA GLY A 158 -19.61 40.56 -10.71
C GLY A 158 -20.56 39.58 -10.06
N PHE A 159 -20.17 39.09 -8.88
CA PHE A 159 -21.02 38.24 -8.07
C PHE A 159 -20.82 38.53 -6.59
N ARG A 160 -21.87 38.25 -5.83
CA ARG A 160 -21.79 38.15 -4.39
C ARG A 160 -21.87 36.68 -4.00
N VAL A 161 -20.96 36.24 -3.14
CA VAL A 161 -21.00 34.91 -2.52
C VAL A 161 -21.17 35.07 -1.01
N THR A 162 -22.08 34.28 -0.45
CA THR A 162 -22.28 34.18 1.00
C THR A 162 -22.10 32.72 1.42
N TRP A 163 -21.45 32.49 2.55
CA TRP A 163 -21.20 31.13 3.05
C TRP A 163 -21.06 31.12 4.57
N VAL A 164 -21.24 29.95 5.15
CA VAL A 164 -20.97 29.67 6.56
C VAL A 164 -19.60 29.00 6.67
N GLY A 165 -18.70 29.61 7.43
CA GLY A 165 -17.35 29.10 7.66
C GLY A 165 -16.84 29.41 9.07
N LEU A 166 -15.64 28.96 9.40
CA LEU A 166 -15.07 29.12 10.75
C LEU A 166 -14.73 30.58 11.06
N GLY A 167 -15.15 31.05 12.24
CA GLY A 167 -14.91 32.39 12.76
C GLY A 167 -13.51 32.58 13.34
N GLY A 168 -12.46 32.45 12.51
CA GLY A 168 -11.08 32.64 12.96
C GLY A 168 -10.64 31.61 14.00
N ASP A 169 -10.06 32.06 15.13
CA ASP A 169 -9.51 31.19 16.19
C ASP A 169 -10.57 30.53 17.08
N GLN A 170 -11.87 30.81 16.88
CA GLN A 170 -12.96 30.18 17.65
C GLN A 170 -13.75 29.19 16.78
N PRO A 171 -14.27 28.09 17.38
CA PRO A 171 -15.02 27.05 16.67
C PRO A 171 -16.44 27.48 16.23
N GLU A 172 -16.81 28.75 16.44
CA GLU A 172 -18.12 29.25 16.03
C GLU A 172 -18.18 29.47 14.52
N LYS A 173 -19.23 28.92 13.90
CA LYS A 173 -19.53 29.13 12.49
C LYS A 173 -20.15 30.51 12.30
N VAL A 174 -19.56 31.31 11.41
CA VAL A 174 -19.99 32.67 11.12
C VAL A 174 -20.36 32.79 9.64
N VAL A 175 -21.41 33.56 9.36
CA VAL A 175 -21.80 33.93 8.00
C VAL A 175 -20.79 34.94 7.46
N LYS A 176 -20.10 34.58 6.38
CA LYS A 176 -19.16 35.43 5.65
C LYS A 176 -19.76 35.79 4.29
N SER A 177 -19.31 36.90 3.73
CA SER A 177 -19.71 37.33 2.39
C SER A 177 -18.58 38.04 1.66
N ALA A 178 -18.60 37.98 0.34
CA ALA A 178 -17.66 38.68 -0.52
C ALA A 178 -18.37 39.17 -1.78
N ASP A 179 -18.20 40.46 -2.09
CA ASP A 179 -18.52 41.04 -3.39
C ASP A 179 -17.26 40.99 -4.25
N VAL A 180 -17.37 40.40 -5.44
CA VAL A 180 -16.25 40.23 -6.38
C VAL A 180 -16.64 40.84 -7.72
N ALA A 181 -15.77 41.70 -8.25
CA ALA A 181 -15.91 42.25 -9.59
C ALA A 181 -15.28 41.28 -10.61
N GLY A 182 -15.92 41.13 -11.77
CA GLY A 182 -15.45 40.26 -12.86
C GLY A 182 -16.12 38.89 -12.89
N GLY A 183 -15.46 37.95 -13.55
CA GLY A 183 -15.97 36.61 -13.80
C GLY A 183 -16.09 35.75 -12.54
N LEU A 184 -17.05 34.82 -12.54
CA LEU A 184 -17.33 33.92 -11.42
C LEU A 184 -16.18 32.94 -11.16
N LEU A 185 -15.65 32.29 -12.19
CA LEU A 185 -14.59 31.29 -12.06
C LEU A 185 -13.26 31.93 -11.64
N GLU A 186 -12.85 33.00 -12.32
CA GLU A 186 -11.63 33.77 -11.99
C GLU A 186 -11.75 34.41 -10.60
N GLY A 187 -12.90 35.01 -10.29
CA GLY A 187 -13.14 35.68 -9.02
C GLY A 187 -13.20 34.70 -7.84
N MET A 188 -13.82 33.53 -8.01
CA MET A 188 -13.77 32.48 -7.00
C MET A 188 -12.35 31.96 -6.79
N TYR A 189 -11.58 31.83 -7.86
CA TYR A 189 -10.18 31.44 -7.76
C TYR A 189 -9.32 32.48 -7.03
N ASP A 190 -9.48 33.77 -7.34
CA ASP A 190 -8.80 34.88 -6.63
C ASP A 190 -9.14 34.91 -5.13
N LEU A 191 -10.41 34.68 -4.77
CA LEU A 191 -10.81 34.56 -3.36
C LEU A 191 -10.03 33.45 -2.65
N VAL A 192 -9.91 32.28 -3.28
CA VAL A 192 -9.17 31.14 -2.74
C VAL A 192 -7.66 31.41 -2.69
N GLN A 193 -7.06 32.01 -3.73
CA GLN A 193 -5.65 32.42 -3.74
C GLN A 193 -5.29 33.36 -2.59
N ARG A 194 -6.18 34.32 -2.29
CA ARG A 194 -6.03 35.26 -1.19
C ARG A 194 -6.35 34.66 0.19
N GLY A 195 -6.86 33.44 0.24
CA GLY A 195 -7.29 32.77 1.48
C GLY A 195 -8.53 33.44 2.09
N ARG A 196 -9.41 33.99 1.25
CA ARG A 196 -10.63 34.69 1.63
C ARG A 196 -11.90 33.84 1.51
N PHE A 197 -11.77 32.60 1.07
CA PHE A 197 -12.87 31.64 0.96
C PHE A 197 -12.46 30.32 1.62
N ASP A 198 -13.29 29.79 2.49
CA ASP A 198 -12.95 28.64 3.34
C ASP A 198 -13.08 27.32 2.58
N TYR A 199 -12.18 26.35 2.81
CA TYR A 199 -12.29 25.02 2.19
C TYR A 199 -13.53 24.25 2.66
N ASP A 200 -13.92 24.44 3.92
CA ASP A 200 -15.06 23.80 4.58
C ASP A 200 -16.32 24.68 4.52
N ALA A 201 -16.36 25.67 3.61
CA ALA A 201 -17.51 26.52 3.38
C ALA A 201 -18.78 25.67 3.16
N SER A 202 -19.80 25.98 3.96
CA SER A 202 -21.12 25.34 3.93
C SER A 202 -22.20 26.38 3.63
N GLU A 203 -23.37 25.94 3.18
CA GLU A 203 -24.50 26.84 2.84
C GLU A 203 -24.11 27.96 1.86
N VAL A 204 -23.25 27.64 0.87
CA VAL A 204 -22.75 28.60 -0.11
C VAL A 204 -23.89 29.04 -1.03
N LYS A 205 -24.12 30.35 -1.14
CA LYS A 205 -25.12 30.96 -2.03
C LYS A 205 -24.49 32.03 -2.91
N PHE A 206 -24.89 32.05 -4.18
CA PHE A 206 -24.37 32.96 -5.19
C PHE A 206 -25.45 33.90 -5.70
N GLU A 207 -25.11 35.18 -5.79
CA GLU A 207 -25.90 36.21 -6.47
C GLU A 207 -25.05 36.76 -7.63
N VAL A 208 -25.27 36.22 -8.83
CA VAL A 208 -24.44 36.51 -10.02
C VAL A 208 -25.08 37.61 -10.87
N HIS A 209 -24.27 38.57 -11.30
CA HIS A 209 -24.68 39.73 -12.07
C HIS A 209 -23.81 39.81 -13.35
N GLY A 210 -24.32 39.32 -14.48
CA GLY A 210 -23.61 39.35 -15.76
C GLY A 210 -23.89 38.15 -16.67
N PRO A 211 -23.32 38.13 -17.89
CA PRO A 211 -23.52 37.06 -18.87
C PRO A 211 -22.73 35.79 -18.51
N MET A 212 -23.40 34.64 -18.45
CA MET A 212 -22.81 33.34 -18.07
C MET A 212 -22.10 32.59 -19.22
N ASP A 213 -22.23 33.05 -20.46
CA ASP A 213 -21.67 32.34 -21.62
C ASP A 213 -20.14 32.38 -21.64
N GLN A 214 -19.54 33.50 -21.22
CA GLN A 214 -18.09 33.66 -21.15
C GLN A 214 -17.48 32.77 -20.05
N GLU A 215 -18.18 32.61 -18.93
CA GLU A 215 -17.82 31.67 -17.86
C GLU A 215 -17.80 30.22 -18.35
N ARG A 216 -18.81 29.84 -19.14
CA ARG A 216 -18.90 28.48 -19.69
C ARG A 216 -17.76 28.18 -20.65
N GLN A 217 -17.36 29.15 -21.48
CA GLN A 217 -16.21 29.02 -22.38
C GLN A 217 -14.89 28.91 -21.60
N LEU A 218 -14.71 29.69 -20.54
CA LEU A 218 -13.53 29.58 -19.69
C LEU A 218 -13.48 28.22 -18.96
N MET A 219 -14.62 27.73 -18.45
CA MET A 219 -14.73 26.40 -17.84
C MET A 219 -14.35 25.28 -18.83
N GLU A 220 -14.79 25.33 -20.09
CA GLU A 220 -14.39 24.32 -21.08
C GLU A 220 -12.90 24.39 -21.42
N ARG A 221 -12.32 25.60 -21.52
CA ARG A 221 -10.85 25.74 -21.70
C ARG A 221 -10.07 25.14 -20.51
N LEU A 222 -10.53 25.38 -19.28
CA LEU A 222 -9.94 24.78 -18.08
C LEU A 222 -10.04 23.26 -18.13
N LYS A 223 -11.22 22.71 -18.46
CA LYS A 223 -11.42 21.26 -18.59
C LYS A 223 -10.50 20.65 -19.64
N GLU A 224 -10.35 21.28 -20.80
CA GLU A 224 -9.45 20.80 -21.85
C GLU A 224 -7.98 20.80 -21.38
N ALA A 225 -7.52 21.89 -20.75
CA ALA A 225 -6.16 21.99 -20.23
C ALA A 225 -5.89 20.94 -19.13
N VAL A 226 -6.82 20.76 -18.20
CA VAL A 226 -6.73 19.73 -17.15
C VAL A 226 -6.71 18.32 -17.74
N ARG A 227 -7.55 18.05 -18.75
CA ARG A 227 -7.61 16.72 -19.37
C ARG A 227 -6.27 16.30 -19.95
N ASN A 228 -5.52 17.22 -20.57
CA ASN A 228 -4.23 16.94 -21.20
C ASN A 228 -3.16 16.42 -20.21
N GLU A 229 -3.31 16.68 -18.91
CA GLU A 229 -2.37 16.24 -17.89
C GLU A 229 -2.75 14.88 -17.26
N LEU A 230 -3.96 14.35 -17.53
CA LEU A 230 -4.53 13.19 -16.84
C LEU A 230 -4.31 11.85 -17.54
N ASP A 231 -3.43 11.78 -18.55
CA ASP A 231 -3.09 10.52 -19.21
C ASP A 231 -1.94 9.79 -18.50
N CYS A 232 -2.12 8.47 -18.33
CA CYS A 232 -1.11 7.62 -17.75
C CYS A 232 0.06 7.42 -18.71
N GLN A 233 1.29 7.68 -18.26
CA GLN A 233 2.51 7.53 -19.07
C GLN A 233 2.89 6.07 -19.42
N VAL A 234 2.07 5.09 -19.05
CA VAL A 234 2.28 3.67 -19.37
C VAL A 234 1.31 3.21 -20.46
N CYS A 235 0.01 3.45 -20.27
CA CYS A 235 -1.02 3.07 -21.24
C CYS A 235 -1.47 4.20 -22.17
N TYR A 236 -0.99 5.43 -21.96
CA TYR A 236 -1.31 6.64 -22.72
C TYR A 236 -2.82 6.90 -22.83
N SER A 237 -3.56 6.53 -21.80
CA SER A 237 -5.00 6.72 -21.68
C SER A 237 -5.31 7.40 -20.35
N LEU A 238 -6.54 7.91 -20.21
CA LEU A 238 -7.02 8.50 -18.96
C LEU A 238 -6.71 7.56 -17.78
N ILE A 239 -6.11 8.12 -16.73
CA ILE A 239 -5.70 7.35 -15.55
C ILE A 239 -6.92 6.60 -14.96
N LEU A 240 -6.76 5.33 -14.59
CA LEU A 240 -7.81 4.56 -13.91
C LEU A 240 -7.25 4.03 -12.59
N ASP A 241 -7.98 4.27 -11.49
CA ASP A 241 -7.52 4.01 -10.12
C ASP A 241 -6.12 4.64 -9.87
N PRO A 242 -6.06 5.99 -9.76
CA PRO A 242 -4.82 6.73 -9.70
C PRO A 242 -3.98 6.33 -8.48
N LEU A 243 -2.81 5.77 -8.74
CA LEU A 243 -1.80 5.45 -7.74
C LEU A 243 -0.60 6.40 -7.85
N THR A 244 -0.33 7.15 -6.79
CA THR A 244 0.87 8.00 -6.68
C THR A 244 1.99 7.25 -5.98
N THR A 245 3.05 6.97 -6.73
CA THR A 245 4.26 6.30 -6.25
C THR A 245 5.03 7.14 -5.22
N ALA A 246 5.91 6.52 -4.42
CA ALA A 246 6.74 7.23 -3.44
C ALA A 246 7.65 8.32 -4.04
N CYS A 247 7.99 8.22 -5.33
CA CYS A 247 8.75 9.24 -6.04
C CYS A 247 7.90 10.44 -6.51
N GLY A 248 6.58 10.34 -6.38
CA GLY A 248 5.59 11.38 -6.61
C GLY A 248 4.82 11.33 -7.93
N HIS A 249 5.13 10.36 -8.81
CA HIS A 249 4.44 10.20 -10.09
C HIS A 249 3.18 9.34 -9.95
N THR A 250 2.14 9.71 -10.69
CA THR A 250 0.82 9.07 -10.66
C THR A 250 0.55 8.28 -11.95
N PHE A 251 0.04 7.06 -11.82
CA PHE A 251 -0.28 6.15 -12.93
C PHE A 251 -1.55 5.35 -12.62
N CYS A 252 -2.05 4.57 -13.58
CA CYS A 252 -3.06 3.56 -13.27
C CYS A 252 -2.47 2.51 -12.33
N ARG A 253 -3.23 2.08 -11.31
CA ARG A 253 -2.85 0.97 -10.42
C ARG A 253 -2.43 -0.29 -11.20
N GLY A 254 -3.24 -0.71 -12.18
CA GLY A 254 -2.93 -1.87 -13.02
C GLY A 254 -1.64 -1.72 -13.84
N CYS A 255 -1.32 -0.50 -14.31
CA CYS A 255 -0.09 -0.24 -15.06
C CYS A 255 1.15 -0.37 -14.17
N VAL A 256 1.09 0.16 -12.94
CA VAL A 256 2.19 0.00 -11.97
C VAL A 256 2.36 -1.46 -11.60
N ALA A 257 1.25 -2.17 -11.33
CA ALA A 257 1.29 -3.60 -11.02
C ALA A 257 1.97 -4.41 -12.15
N MET A 258 1.68 -4.08 -13.41
CA MET A 258 2.32 -4.70 -14.57
C MET A 258 3.82 -4.41 -14.65
N VAL A 259 4.23 -3.15 -14.48
CA VAL A 259 5.66 -2.76 -14.51
C VAL A 259 6.43 -3.48 -13.39
N LEU A 260 5.86 -3.53 -12.19
CA LEU A 260 6.47 -4.19 -11.02
C LEU A 260 6.61 -5.71 -11.18
N LYS A 261 5.99 -6.34 -12.19
CA LYS A 261 6.27 -7.75 -12.53
C LYS A 261 7.71 -7.94 -13.04
N ASN A 262 8.30 -6.94 -13.70
CA ASN A 262 9.56 -7.07 -14.44
C ASN A 262 10.64 -6.05 -14.03
N SER A 263 10.27 -4.94 -13.39
CA SER A 263 11.18 -3.88 -12.97
C SER A 263 10.72 -3.26 -11.66
N ASP A 264 11.66 -2.92 -10.79
CA ASP A 264 11.40 -2.17 -9.56
C ASP A 264 11.59 -0.65 -9.75
N LEU A 265 11.60 -0.13 -10.99
CA LEU A 265 11.87 1.29 -11.28
C LEU A 265 10.60 2.03 -11.74
N CYS A 266 10.52 3.31 -11.40
CA CYS A 266 9.45 4.20 -11.85
C CYS A 266 9.51 4.41 -13.37
N PRO A 267 8.40 4.25 -14.11
CA PRO A 267 8.36 4.48 -15.56
C PRO A 267 8.76 5.90 -15.98
N ALA A 268 8.45 6.90 -15.15
CA ALA A 268 8.71 8.31 -15.45
C ALA A 268 10.14 8.74 -15.08
N CYS A 269 10.58 8.48 -13.84
CA CYS A 269 11.84 9.03 -13.33
C CYS A 269 12.92 7.99 -13.02
N ARG A 270 12.64 6.70 -13.23
CA ARG A 270 13.57 5.57 -13.00
C ARG A 270 14.09 5.43 -11.57
N ARG A 271 13.51 6.14 -10.59
CA ARG A 271 13.76 5.90 -9.16
C ARG A 271 13.13 4.57 -8.74
N LYS A 272 13.79 3.88 -7.82
CA LYS A 272 13.34 2.58 -7.30
C LYS A 272 12.02 2.72 -6.53
N LEU A 273 11.06 1.86 -6.85
CA LEU A 273 9.74 1.73 -6.28
C LEU A 273 9.74 0.54 -5.30
N ASN A 274 9.99 0.81 -4.02
CA ASN A 274 10.00 -0.22 -2.97
C ASN A 274 8.57 -0.65 -2.56
N MET A 275 7.70 -0.95 -3.52
CA MET A 275 6.27 -1.22 -3.30
C MET A 275 5.73 -2.48 -3.99
N ALA A 276 6.61 -3.35 -4.53
CA ALA A 276 6.21 -4.57 -5.24
C ALA A 276 5.33 -5.52 -4.40
N SER A 277 5.52 -5.54 -3.07
CA SER A 277 4.73 -6.34 -2.14
C SER A 277 3.52 -5.62 -1.55
N THR A 278 3.51 -4.28 -1.50
CA THR A 278 2.44 -3.49 -0.85
C THR A 278 1.50 -2.79 -1.84
N MET A 279 1.73 -2.97 -3.15
CA MET A 279 1.00 -2.29 -4.22
C MET A 279 -0.53 -2.31 -4.05
N LYS A 280 -1.10 -3.46 -3.66
CA LYS A 280 -2.57 -3.62 -3.50
C LYS A 280 -3.13 -2.84 -2.32
N SER A 281 -2.35 -2.63 -1.27
CA SER A 281 -2.79 -1.92 -0.06
C SER A 281 -2.50 -0.42 -0.11
N GLU A 282 -1.78 0.07 -1.13
CA GLU A 282 -1.57 1.51 -1.31
C GLU A 282 -2.91 2.23 -1.58
N PRO A 283 -3.17 3.37 -0.93
CA PRO A 283 -4.41 4.11 -1.11
C PRO A 283 -4.51 4.66 -2.54
N ILE A 284 -5.75 4.83 -3.00
CA ILE A 284 -6.04 5.66 -4.18
C ILE A 284 -5.68 7.13 -3.89
N ASN A 285 -5.17 7.84 -4.89
CA ASN A 285 -5.05 9.29 -4.80
C ASN A 285 -6.45 9.91 -4.88
N LYS A 286 -7.01 10.26 -3.71
CA LYS A 286 -8.38 10.76 -3.60
C LYS A 286 -8.57 12.05 -4.40
N ARG A 287 -7.62 12.99 -4.36
CA ARG A 287 -7.74 14.28 -5.06
C ARG A 287 -7.77 14.12 -6.58
N ILE A 288 -6.88 13.31 -7.13
CA ILE A 288 -6.90 13.04 -8.57
C ILE A 288 -8.19 12.31 -8.96
N SER A 289 -8.63 11.34 -8.16
CA SER A 289 -9.90 10.65 -8.38
C SER A 289 -11.10 11.61 -8.36
N ASP A 290 -11.15 12.54 -7.40
CA ASP A 290 -12.21 13.55 -7.27
C ASP A 290 -12.22 14.49 -8.49
N ILE A 291 -11.04 14.94 -8.94
CA ILE A 291 -10.91 15.80 -10.13
C ILE A 291 -11.46 15.09 -11.37
N MET A 292 -11.06 13.84 -11.56
CA MET A 292 -11.48 13.03 -12.69
C MET A 292 -12.98 12.75 -12.67
N GLY A 293 -13.53 12.37 -11.51
CA GLY A 293 -14.96 12.11 -11.34
C GLY A 293 -15.83 13.35 -11.49
N THR A 294 -15.32 14.52 -11.08
CA THR A 294 -16.06 15.79 -11.17
C THR A 294 -16.04 16.36 -12.59
N LEU A 295 -14.89 16.33 -13.28
CA LEU A 295 -14.73 16.98 -14.58
C LEU A 295 -14.99 16.07 -15.78
N PHE A 296 -14.78 14.75 -15.64
CA PHE A 296 -14.83 13.78 -16.74
C PHE A 296 -15.56 12.46 -16.37
N PRO A 297 -16.77 12.51 -15.76
CA PRO A 297 -17.45 11.31 -15.26
C PRO A 297 -17.71 10.25 -16.34
N GLU A 298 -18.15 10.66 -17.53
CA GLU A 298 -18.43 9.75 -18.65
C GLU A 298 -17.16 9.03 -19.14
N GLN A 299 -16.03 9.73 -19.21
CA GLN A 299 -14.76 9.16 -19.65
C GLN A 299 -14.21 8.18 -18.62
N VAL A 300 -14.37 8.48 -17.33
CA VAL A 300 -13.99 7.57 -16.24
C VAL A 300 -14.84 6.30 -16.29
N ALA A 301 -16.16 6.42 -16.45
CA ALA A 301 -17.08 5.28 -16.57
C ALA A 301 -16.77 4.41 -17.80
N SER A 302 -16.56 5.04 -18.97
CA SER A 302 -16.16 4.32 -20.18
C SER A 302 -14.83 3.59 -19.99
N ARG A 303 -13.85 4.23 -19.33
CA ARG A 303 -12.54 3.63 -19.05
C ARG A 303 -12.63 2.45 -18.08
N SER A 304 -13.48 2.54 -17.05
CA SER A 304 -13.69 1.47 -16.08
C SER A 304 -14.38 0.26 -16.71
N ASP A 305 -15.38 0.49 -17.56
CA ASP A 305 -16.11 -0.58 -18.26
C ASP A 305 -15.18 -1.34 -19.21
N ALA A 306 -14.36 -0.61 -19.98
CA ALA A 306 -13.35 -1.23 -20.84
C ALA A 306 -12.34 -2.06 -20.05
N ALA A 307 -11.87 -1.57 -18.90
CA ALA A 307 -10.94 -2.31 -18.04
C ALA A 307 -11.57 -3.58 -17.44
N ALA A 308 -12.82 -3.51 -16.99
CA ALA A 308 -13.54 -4.66 -16.44
C ALA A 308 -13.74 -5.77 -17.48
N GLN A 309 -14.00 -5.39 -18.75
CA GLN A 309 -14.09 -6.33 -19.86
C GLN A 309 -12.74 -6.99 -20.19
N GLU A 310 -11.63 -6.23 -20.09
CA GLU A 310 -10.27 -6.78 -20.24
C GLU A 310 -9.90 -7.73 -19.10
N GLU A 311 -10.17 -7.38 -17.83
CA GLU A 311 -9.86 -8.25 -16.68
C GLU A 311 -10.65 -9.56 -16.70
N ALA A 312 -11.91 -9.53 -17.13
CA ALA A 312 -12.74 -10.73 -17.28
C ALA A 312 -12.20 -11.70 -18.35
N ALA A 313 -11.37 -11.22 -19.28
CA ALA A 313 -10.73 -12.04 -20.31
C ALA A 313 -9.36 -12.64 -19.87
N VAL A 314 -8.79 -12.23 -18.72
CA VAL A 314 -7.41 -12.55 -18.27
C VAL A 314 -7.40 -13.38 -16.96
N ASP A 315 -8.30 -14.37 -16.81
CA ASP A 315 -8.30 -15.32 -15.65
C ASP A 315 -7.09 -16.30 -15.65
N ASP A 316 -6.12 -16.16 -16.57
CA ASP A 316 -4.97 -17.07 -16.72
C ASP A 316 -3.95 -16.92 -15.58
N ASP A 317 -3.77 -15.71 -15.03
CA ASP A 317 -2.79 -15.44 -13.95
C ASP A 317 -3.13 -16.15 -12.62
N THR A 318 -4.40 -16.57 -12.43
CA THR A 318 -4.84 -17.28 -11.23
C THR A 318 -4.86 -18.79 -11.38
N ILE A 319 -4.58 -19.31 -12.57
CA ILE A 319 -4.61 -20.75 -12.86
C ILE A 319 -3.19 -21.18 -13.23
N LEU A 320 -2.59 -22.04 -12.40
CA LEU A 320 -1.19 -22.41 -12.56
C LEU A 320 -1.02 -23.93 -12.56
N PRO A 321 -0.24 -24.51 -13.49
CA PRO A 321 0.15 -25.90 -13.39
C PRO A 321 1.06 -26.09 -12.18
N LEU A 322 0.77 -27.11 -11.37
CA LEU A 322 1.43 -27.38 -10.10
C LEU A 322 2.39 -28.57 -10.20
N PHE A 323 3.67 -28.31 -9.94
CA PHE A 323 4.72 -29.29 -9.77
C PHE A 323 4.78 -29.68 -8.29
N VAL A 324 4.48 -30.95 -7.98
CA VAL A 324 4.46 -31.44 -6.59
C VAL A 324 5.78 -32.14 -6.30
N SER A 325 6.66 -31.50 -5.52
CA SER A 325 7.99 -32.04 -5.24
C SER A 325 8.57 -31.49 -3.93
N SER A 326 9.75 -30.87 -3.99
CA SER A 326 10.44 -30.20 -2.88
C SER A 326 9.91 -28.79 -2.64
N LEU A 327 10.30 -28.22 -1.51
CA LEU A 327 10.07 -26.82 -1.19
C LEU A 327 10.91 -25.91 -2.12
N SER A 328 10.31 -24.84 -2.61
CA SER A 328 11.00 -23.73 -3.28
C SER A 328 10.61 -22.42 -2.62
N LEU A 329 11.55 -21.48 -2.56
CA LEU A 329 11.37 -20.20 -1.85
C LEU A 329 11.47 -19.01 -2.82
N PRO A 330 10.83 -17.86 -2.51
CA PRO A 330 10.94 -16.66 -3.30
C PRO A 330 12.39 -16.20 -3.47
N THR A 331 12.70 -15.58 -4.61
CA THR A 331 14.02 -15.09 -5.03
C THR A 331 15.12 -16.16 -5.17
N MET A 332 14.83 -17.41 -4.79
CA MET A 332 15.81 -18.47 -4.73
C MET A 332 15.79 -19.33 -5.99
N PRO A 333 16.96 -19.70 -6.53
CA PRO A 333 17.04 -20.62 -7.64
C PRO A 333 16.61 -22.03 -7.22
N THR A 334 15.95 -22.71 -8.14
CA THR A 334 15.46 -24.09 -8.03
C THR A 334 15.98 -24.87 -9.24
N PHE A 335 16.66 -25.98 -8.96
CA PHE A 335 17.27 -26.84 -9.97
C PHE A 335 16.47 -28.14 -10.06
N LEU A 336 15.91 -28.43 -11.22
CA LEU A 336 15.04 -29.60 -11.43
C LEU A 336 15.58 -30.51 -12.53
N HIS A 337 15.53 -31.80 -12.28
CA HIS A 337 15.67 -32.82 -13.30
C HIS A 337 14.32 -33.51 -13.48
N VAL A 338 13.65 -33.20 -14.58
CA VAL A 338 12.28 -33.65 -14.86
C VAL A 338 12.32 -34.87 -15.76
N PHE A 339 11.94 -36.03 -15.19
CA PHE A 339 11.90 -37.31 -15.90
C PHE A 339 10.50 -37.95 -15.94
N GLU A 340 9.62 -37.65 -14.97
CA GLU A 340 8.24 -38.16 -14.94
C GLU A 340 7.43 -37.69 -16.15
N ALA A 341 6.74 -38.61 -16.84
CA ALA A 341 6.01 -38.32 -18.08
C ALA A 341 5.01 -37.17 -17.97
N ARG A 342 4.23 -37.12 -16.88
CA ARG A 342 3.26 -36.04 -16.61
C ARG A 342 3.93 -34.66 -16.52
N TYR A 343 5.10 -34.59 -15.90
CA TYR A 343 5.82 -33.34 -15.73
C TYR A 343 6.63 -32.96 -16.96
N ARG A 344 7.08 -33.93 -17.77
CA ARG A 344 7.64 -33.67 -19.09
C ARG A 344 6.63 -32.94 -19.99
N LEU A 345 5.39 -33.43 -20.02
CA LEU A 345 4.30 -32.77 -20.75
C LEU A 345 3.95 -31.40 -20.16
N MET A 346 3.85 -31.30 -18.83
CA MET A 346 3.62 -30.03 -18.14
C MET A 346 4.68 -28.99 -18.53
N MET A 347 5.96 -29.35 -18.50
CA MET A 347 7.05 -28.43 -18.84
C MET A 347 7.04 -28.02 -20.31
N GLN A 348 6.68 -28.92 -21.23
CA GLN A 348 6.49 -28.54 -22.63
C GLN A 348 5.39 -27.48 -22.80
N ARG A 349 4.28 -27.60 -22.06
CA ARG A 349 3.19 -26.60 -22.08
C ARG A 349 3.62 -25.28 -21.43
N VAL A 350 4.35 -25.34 -20.33
CA VAL A 350 4.91 -24.15 -19.68
C VAL A 350 5.85 -23.39 -20.62
N MET A 351 6.70 -24.08 -21.38
CA MET A 351 7.60 -23.44 -22.35
C MET A 351 6.89 -22.93 -23.62
N GLN A 352 5.63 -23.30 -23.83
CA GLN A 352 4.78 -22.73 -24.89
C GLN A 352 4.00 -21.50 -24.42
N SER A 353 3.85 -21.31 -23.10
CA SER A 353 3.20 -20.13 -22.54
C SER A 353 4.13 -18.92 -22.64
N ARG A 354 3.58 -17.70 -22.65
CA ARG A 354 4.40 -16.48 -22.74
C ARG A 354 5.22 -16.22 -21.48
N GLU A 355 4.73 -16.67 -20.33
CA GLU A 355 5.33 -16.32 -19.05
C GLU A 355 6.35 -17.35 -18.56
N HIS A 356 6.35 -18.58 -19.11
CA HIS A 356 7.17 -19.70 -18.64
C HIS A 356 7.09 -19.93 -17.12
N ARG A 357 5.90 -19.72 -16.54
CA ARG A 357 5.64 -19.85 -15.11
C ARG A 357 4.94 -21.15 -14.76
N PHE A 358 5.25 -21.66 -13.57
CA PHE A 358 4.55 -22.78 -12.96
C PHE A 358 4.61 -22.71 -11.43
N GLY A 359 3.71 -23.40 -10.75
CA GLY A 359 3.67 -23.42 -9.29
C GLY A 359 4.46 -24.59 -8.74
N MET A 360 5.39 -24.34 -7.83
CA MET A 360 6.02 -25.40 -7.04
C MET A 360 5.31 -25.53 -5.70
N VAL A 361 4.88 -26.75 -5.35
CA VAL A 361 4.27 -27.08 -4.05
C VAL A 361 4.95 -28.30 -3.44
N MET A 362 5.19 -28.24 -2.12
CA MET A 362 5.81 -29.35 -1.39
C MET A 362 4.83 -30.54 -1.28
N HIS A 363 5.32 -31.78 -1.33
CA HIS A 363 4.49 -32.96 -1.11
C HIS A 363 3.93 -33.03 0.32
N ASN A 364 2.63 -33.29 0.48
CA ASN A 364 1.97 -33.48 1.77
C ASN A 364 2.10 -34.93 2.24
N ARG A 365 3.32 -35.32 2.65
CA ARG A 365 3.65 -36.71 3.05
C ARG A 365 2.79 -37.22 4.20
N ALA A 366 2.46 -36.34 5.14
CA ALA A 366 1.65 -36.68 6.32
C ALA A 366 0.13 -36.68 6.04
N GLY A 367 -0.30 -36.35 4.81
CA GLY A 367 -1.71 -36.32 4.44
C GLY A 367 -2.56 -35.40 5.31
N ARG A 368 -1.95 -34.30 5.81
CA ARG A 368 -2.57 -33.33 6.71
C ARG A 368 -3.77 -32.67 6.01
N SER A 369 -4.86 -32.48 6.74
CA SER A 369 -5.99 -31.68 6.25
C SER A 369 -5.63 -30.19 6.33
N GLN A 370 -5.97 -29.42 5.29
CA GLN A 370 -5.57 -28.03 5.15
C GLN A 370 -6.81 -27.14 5.05
N GLN A 371 -6.78 -26.00 5.72
CA GLN A 371 -7.94 -25.12 5.83
C GLN A 371 -8.40 -24.63 4.44
N GLY A 372 -9.66 -24.91 4.11
CA GLY A 372 -10.27 -24.53 2.83
C GLY A 372 -9.94 -25.45 1.62
N LEU A 373 -8.80 -26.14 1.63
CA LEU A 373 -8.40 -27.07 0.55
C LEU A 373 -8.76 -28.53 0.86
N GLY A 374 -8.91 -28.88 2.14
CA GLY A 374 -9.14 -30.26 2.58
C GLY A 374 -7.87 -31.11 2.51
N ARG A 375 -8.03 -32.40 2.20
CA ARG A 375 -6.89 -33.34 2.04
C ARG A 375 -6.43 -33.35 0.59
N SER A 376 -5.16 -33.03 0.37
CA SER A 376 -4.51 -33.03 -0.94
C SER A 376 -3.14 -33.68 -0.85
N GLN A 377 -2.60 -34.12 -2.00
CA GLN A 377 -1.25 -34.71 -2.08
C GLN A 377 -0.12 -33.69 -1.93
N PHE A 378 -0.44 -32.40 -1.82
CA PHE A 378 0.53 -31.32 -1.76
C PHE A 378 0.13 -30.32 -0.68
N MET A 379 1.13 -29.60 -0.18
CA MET A 379 0.94 -28.55 0.81
C MET A 379 0.33 -27.30 0.15
N GLN A 380 -0.55 -26.61 0.87
CA GLN A 380 -1.44 -25.57 0.33
C GLN A 380 -0.68 -24.32 -0.13
N TYR A 381 0.43 -23.98 0.52
CA TYR A 381 1.26 -22.85 0.14
C TYR A 381 2.39 -23.31 -0.79
N GLY A 382 2.67 -22.49 -1.80
CA GLY A 382 3.71 -22.75 -2.78
C GLY A 382 4.38 -21.47 -3.25
N THR A 383 5.32 -21.63 -4.18
CA THR A 383 6.05 -20.52 -4.81
C THR A 383 5.89 -20.61 -6.32
N VAL A 384 5.46 -19.52 -6.95
CA VAL A 384 5.47 -19.42 -8.42
C VAL A 384 6.92 -19.32 -8.86
N LEU A 385 7.33 -20.19 -9.78
CA LEU A 385 8.65 -20.18 -10.37
C LEU A 385 8.56 -19.70 -11.82
N VAL A 386 9.57 -18.97 -12.27
CA VAL A 386 9.80 -18.70 -13.70
C VAL A 386 10.99 -19.52 -14.18
N VAL A 387 10.89 -20.11 -15.37
CA VAL A 387 11.99 -20.86 -15.96
C VAL A 387 13.03 -19.90 -16.55
N ASP A 388 14.24 -19.90 -15.96
CA ASP A 388 15.38 -19.11 -16.45
C ASP A 388 16.14 -19.86 -17.55
N ARG A 389 16.30 -21.18 -17.37
CA ARG A 389 16.98 -22.06 -18.33
C ARG A 389 16.25 -23.39 -18.44
N TYR A 390 16.03 -23.82 -19.68
CA TYR A 390 15.40 -25.09 -20.04
C TYR A 390 16.29 -25.86 -21.01
N GLU A 391 16.72 -27.06 -20.63
CA GLU A 391 17.55 -27.93 -21.45
C GLU A 391 16.88 -29.29 -21.63
N LEU A 392 16.39 -29.56 -22.85
CA LEU A 392 15.75 -30.83 -23.21
C LEU A 392 16.81 -31.86 -23.63
N LEU A 393 16.79 -33.02 -23.00
CA LEU A 393 17.68 -34.14 -23.29
C LEU A 393 17.09 -35.04 -24.41
N PRO A 394 17.93 -35.81 -25.15
CA PRO A 394 17.47 -36.64 -26.27
C PRO A 394 16.42 -37.71 -25.91
N ASP A 395 16.36 -38.14 -24.65
CA ASP A 395 15.37 -39.09 -24.14
C ASP A 395 14.07 -38.43 -23.65
N GLY A 396 13.94 -37.12 -23.85
CA GLY A 396 12.79 -36.31 -23.47
C GLY A 396 12.81 -35.83 -22.02
N ARG A 397 13.81 -36.19 -21.19
CA ARG A 397 14.00 -35.58 -19.88
C ARG A 397 14.44 -34.13 -20.02
N SER A 398 14.25 -33.31 -18.99
CA SER A 398 14.74 -31.92 -19.02
C SER A 398 15.46 -31.52 -17.74
N LEU A 399 16.48 -30.68 -17.90
CA LEU A 399 17.15 -29.96 -16.83
C LEU A 399 16.62 -28.53 -16.82
N ILE A 400 16.18 -28.07 -15.66
CA ILE A 400 15.52 -26.77 -15.50
C ILE A 400 16.21 -26.01 -14.40
N VAL A 401 16.55 -24.74 -14.69
CA VAL A 401 16.87 -23.74 -13.68
C VAL A 401 15.72 -22.75 -13.67
N ALA A 402 15.11 -22.57 -12.51
CA ALA A 402 13.98 -21.68 -12.33
C ALA A 402 14.16 -20.84 -11.07
N THR A 403 13.68 -19.60 -11.06
CA THR A 403 13.78 -18.69 -9.91
C THR A 403 12.42 -18.46 -9.28
N GLY A 404 12.36 -18.50 -7.94
CA GLY A 404 11.16 -18.16 -7.20
C GLY A 404 10.74 -16.71 -7.37
N LEU A 405 9.51 -16.48 -7.79
CA LEU A 405 8.93 -15.14 -7.95
C LEU A 405 8.21 -14.69 -6.69
N TYR A 406 7.04 -15.27 -6.43
CA TYR A 406 6.18 -14.89 -5.31
C TYR A 406 5.45 -16.09 -4.74
N ARG A 407 4.91 -15.92 -3.54
CA ARG A 407 4.22 -16.97 -2.79
C ARG A 407 2.76 -17.00 -3.18
N PHE A 408 2.16 -18.17 -3.10
CA PHE A 408 0.73 -18.32 -3.32
C PHE A 408 0.13 -19.37 -2.39
N LYS A 409 -1.20 -19.30 -2.26
CA LYS A 409 -2.06 -20.26 -1.59
C LYS A 409 -2.97 -20.92 -2.61
N VAL A 410 -3.02 -22.25 -2.66
CA VAL A 410 -3.97 -22.98 -3.50
C VAL A 410 -5.36 -22.91 -2.88
N LEU A 411 -6.33 -22.39 -3.64
CA LEU A 411 -7.73 -22.30 -3.25
C LEU A 411 -8.49 -23.58 -3.64
N SER A 412 -8.26 -24.05 -4.86
CA SER A 412 -8.80 -25.30 -5.39
C SER A 412 -7.84 -25.89 -6.42
N SER A 413 -7.98 -27.17 -6.70
CA SER A 413 -7.16 -27.84 -7.71
C SER A 413 -7.93 -28.94 -8.42
N TYR A 414 -7.57 -29.16 -9.67
CA TYR A 414 -8.04 -30.28 -10.48
C TYR A 414 -6.85 -30.95 -11.18
N VAL A 415 -7.08 -32.11 -11.80
CA VAL A 415 -6.03 -32.88 -12.48
C VAL A 415 -6.24 -32.76 -13.99
N VAL A 416 -5.17 -32.44 -14.71
CA VAL A 416 -5.09 -32.41 -16.17
C VAL A 416 -3.90 -33.26 -16.57
N ASP A 417 -4.11 -34.25 -17.44
CA ASP A 417 -3.06 -35.14 -17.96
C ASP A 417 -2.09 -35.64 -16.86
N MET A 418 -2.69 -36.03 -15.73
CA MET A 418 -2.02 -36.61 -14.55
C MET A 418 -1.14 -35.66 -13.71
N TYR A 419 -1.13 -34.35 -14.01
CA TYR A 419 -0.57 -33.32 -13.13
C TYR A 419 -1.65 -32.39 -12.59
N TYR A 420 -1.36 -31.69 -11.49
CA TYR A 420 -2.32 -30.80 -10.86
C TYR A 420 -2.33 -29.43 -11.53
N VAL A 421 -3.49 -28.82 -11.65
CA VAL A 421 -3.67 -27.41 -11.98
C VAL A 421 -4.43 -26.77 -10.83
N GLY A 422 -3.91 -25.68 -10.30
CA GLY A 422 -4.46 -25.00 -9.13
C GLY A 422 -5.02 -23.63 -9.47
N ARG A 423 -6.20 -23.31 -8.94
CA ARG A 423 -6.61 -21.91 -8.78
C ARG A 423 -5.91 -21.36 -7.54
N ILE A 424 -5.12 -20.31 -7.72
CA ILE A 424 -4.20 -19.78 -6.71
C ILE A 424 -4.59 -18.37 -6.28
N GLN A 425 -4.23 -18.04 -5.04
CA GLN A 425 -4.26 -16.70 -4.49
C GLN A 425 -2.84 -16.28 -4.16
N ARG A 426 -2.36 -15.18 -4.74
CA ARG A 426 -1.06 -14.61 -4.41
C ARG A 426 -1.02 -14.18 -2.93
N VAL A 427 0.09 -14.47 -2.26
CA VAL A 427 0.37 -14.10 -0.87
C VAL A 427 1.46 -13.06 -0.87
N ASP A 428 1.08 -11.83 -0.54
CA ASP A 428 1.97 -10.67 -0.46
C ASP A 428 2.31 -10.37 1.02
N ASP A 429 3.39 -9.60 1.23
CA ASP A 429 3.70 -9.08 2.57
C ASP A 429 2.71 -7.97 2.94
N ILE A 430 2.46 -7.80 4.23
CA ILE A 430 1.64 -6.70 4.75
C ILE A 430 2.28 -5.33 4.43
N SER A 431 1.50 -4.27 4.63
CA SER A 431 1.99 -2.91 4.47
C SER A 431 3.15 -2.60 5.44
N VAL A 432 4.03 -1.68 5.03
CA VAL A 432 5.12 -1.20 5.90
C VAL A 432 4.56 -0.61 7.19
N ILE A 433 3.43 0.10 7.13
CA ILE A 433 2.77 0.70 8.29
C ILE A 433 2.37 -0.37 9.31
N GLU A 434 1.80 -1.49 8.85
CA GLU A 434 1.45 -2.61 9.72
C GLU A 434 2.69 -3.30 10.31
N GLU A 435 3.78 -3.38 9.55
CA GLU A 435 5.04 -3.94 10.02
C GLU A 435 5.66 -3.09 11.14
N GLU A 436 5.71 -1.77 10.94
CA GLU A 436 6.15 -0.80 11.95
C GLU A 436 5.28 -0.87 13.21
N SER A 437 3.96 -0.94 13.04
CA SER A 437 3.00 -1.02 14.14
C SER A 437 3.19 -2.30 14.97
N ARG A 438 3.46 -3.43 14.30
CA ARG A 438 3.71 -4.71 14.98
C ARG A 438 5.02 -4.68 15.77
N GLU A 439 6.09 -4.16 15.18
CA GLU A 439 7.37 -4.02 15.88
C GLU A 439 7.23 -3.14 17.13
N ALA A 440 6.61 -1.96 16.98
CA ALA A 440 6.41 -1.04 18.10
C ALA A 440 5.60 -1.68 19.23
N MET A 441 4.52 -2.39 18.89
CA MET A 441 3.68 -3.08 19.87
C MET A 441 4.48 -4.16 20.62
N GLU A 442 5.15 -5.07 19.92
CA GLU A 442 5.86 -6.20 20.55
C GLU A 442 7.08 -5.75 21.37
N THR A 443 7.85 -4.78 20.87
CA THR A 443 9.05 -4.29 21.56
C THR A 443 8.70 -3.43 22.78
N SER A 444 7.56 -2.73 22.77
CA SER A 444 7.08 -1.95 23.93
C SER A 444 6.63 -2.83 25.10
N VAL A 445 5.97 -3.96 24.83
CA VAL A 445 5.42 -4.86 25.86
C VAL A 445 6.54 -5.52 26.65
N ALA A 446 7.67 -5.82 26.00
CA ALA A 446 8.82 -6.43 26.67
C ALA A 446 9.56 -5.49 27.64
N GLY A 447 9.49 -4.16 27.44
CA GLY A 447 10.11 -3.16 28.32
C GLY A 447 9.35 -2.92 29.63
N GLY A 448 8.07 -3.29 29.71
CA GLY A 448 7.21 -3.05 30.87
C GLY A 448 7.23 -4.14 31.96
N SER A 449 7.79 -5.33 31.67
CA SER A 449 7.77 -6.49 32.59
C SER A 449 9.05 -6.67 33.41
N SER A 450 9.95 -5.69 33.45
CA SER A 450 11.13 -5.72 34.33
C SER A 450 10.79 -5.35 35.78
N LEU A 451 9.88 -6.08 36.41
CA LEU A 451 9.82 -6.18 37.87
C LEU A 451 9.96 -7.66 38.29
N SER A 452 11.10 -7.93 38.93
CA SER A 452 11.43 -9.12 39.74
C SER A 452 11.39 -10.49 39.06
N THR A 453 12.54 -11.02 38.65
CA THR A 453 13.11 -12.26 39.24
C THR A 453 14.59 -12.38 38.89
N GLU A 454 15.45 -12.47 39.91
CA GLU A 454 16.86 -12.80 39.75
C GLU A 454 17.01 -14.29 39.36
N ASN A 455 17.95 -14.54 38.44
CA ASN A 455 18.54 -15.83 38.05
C ASN A 455 17.67 -16.85 37.29
N THR A 456 17.81 -16.89 35.95
CA THR A 456 18.31 -18.05 35.17
C THR A 456 18.40 -17.71 33.67
N SER A 457 19.62 -17.79 33.10
CA SER A 457 20.01 -17.58 31.68
C SER A 457 19.62 -16.25 31.00
N ASP A 458 20.63 -15.39 30.75
CA ASP A 458 20.62 -14.10 30.02
C ASP A 458 20.21 -14.17 28.53
N GLU A 459 19.13 -14.86 28.17
CA GLU A 459 18.64 -14.85 26.79
C GLU A 459 17.40 -13.98 26.60
N GLN A 460 17.61 -12.82 25.98
CA GLN A 460 16.52 -11.94 25.55
C GLN A 460 15.52 -12.70 24.66
N PRO A 461 14.20 -12.68 24.94
CA PRO A 461 13.18 -13.31 24.11
C PRO A 461 13.14 -12.71 22.70
N LEU A 462 12.93 -13.54 21.66
CA LEU A 462 12.88 -13.07 20.27
C LEU A 462 11.80 -12.01 20.03
N GLU A 463 10.66 -12.14 20.70
CA GLU A 463 9.54 -11.17 20.64
C GLU A 463 9.95 -9.76 21.08
N SER A 464 10.90 -9.66 22.01
CA SER A 464 11.40 -8.38 22.53
C SER A 464 12.46 -7.72 21.67
N MET A 465 13.05 -8.47 20.72
CA MET A 465 14.11 -7.95 19.87
C MET A 465 13.51 -7.08 18.76
N SER A 466 14.16 -5.96 18.44
CA SER A 466 13.79 -5.15 17.28
C SER A 466 13.97 -5.94 15.97
N THR A 467 13.31 -5.53 14.90
CA THR A 467 13.39 -6.22 13.60
C THR A 467 14.84 -6.23 13.09
N GLN A 468 15.55 -5.12 13.28
CA GLN A 468 16.96 -5.01 12.96
C GLN A 468 17.84 -5.90 13.85
N GLN A 469 17.52 -6.06 15.15
CA GLN A 469 18.24 -6.97 16.04
C GLN A 469 18.05 -8.43 15.62
N LEU A 470 16.84 -8.84 15.24
CA LEU A 470 16.57 -10.19 14.72
C LEU A 470 17.36 -10.46 13.43
N PHE A 471 17.40 -9.48 12.52
CA PHE A 471 18.21 -9.59 11.30
C PHE A 471 19.71 -9.68 11.62
N GLN A 472 20.19 -8.84 12.54
CA GLN A 472 21.60 -8.81 12.93
C GLN A 472 22.05 -10.12 13.59
N LEU A 473 21.19 -10.72 14.43
CA LEU A 473 21.42 -12.04 15.03
C LEU A 473 21.67 -13.11 13.96
N GLY A 474 20.84 -13.13 12.90
CA GLY A 474 21.01 -14.03 11.76
C GLY A 474 22.33 -13.79 11.02
N LEU A 475 22.66 -12.53 10.71
CA LEU A 475 23.90 -12.18 10.03
C LEU A 475 25.15 -12.58 10.84
N ASP A 476 25.14 -12.33 12.14
CA ASP A 476 26.29 -12.64 13.00
C ASP A 476 26.47 -14.14 13.17
N PHE A 477 25.37 -14.91 13.25
CA PHE A 477 25.43 -16.37 13.21
C PHE A 477 26.06 -16.87 11.90
N VAL A 478 25.61 -16.37 10.74
CA VAL A 478 26.16 -16.76 9.43
C VAL A 478 27.66 -16.44 9.35
N ARG A 479 28.06 -15.22 9.75
CA ARG A 479 29.48 -14.80 9.76
C ARG A 479 30.32 -15.69 10.67
N LYS A 480 29.81 -16.04 11.86
CA LYS A 480 30.46 -16.95 12.81
C LYS A 480 30.64 -18.34 12.22
N GLN A 481 29.62 -18.88 11.54
CA GLN A 481 29.68 -20.19 10.90
C GLN A 481 30.59 -20.21 9.66
N HIS A 482 30.61 -19.12 8.89
CA HIS A 482 31.52 -18.96 7.76
C HIS A 482 32.99 -19.01 8.22
N ARG A 483 33.35 -18.28 9.29
CA ARG A 483 34.71 -18.32 9.87
C ARG A 483 35.10 -19.71 10.38
N ARG A 484 34.12 -20.54 10.74
CA ARG A 484 34.31 -21.93 11.18
C ARG A 484 34.35 -22.94 10.03
N GLY A 485 34.20 -22.50 8.78
CA GLY A 485 34.22 -23.37 7.61
C GLY A 485 33.01 -24.30 7.51
N ALA A 486 31.83 -23.83 7.93
CA ALA A 486 30.61 -24.64 7.84
C ALA A 486 30.32 -25.06 6.39
N ALA A 487 30.09 -26.36 6.17
CA ALA A 487 29.97 -26.93 4.81
C ALA A 487 28.82 -26.33 3.99
N TRP A 488 27.74 -25.91 4.64
CA TRP A 488 26.59 -25.27 4.01
C TRP A 488 26.85 -23.81 3.57
N LEU A 489 28.02 -23.25 3.89
CA LEU A 489 28.53 -21.96 3.41
C LEU A 489 29.71 -22.10 2.46
N HIS A 490 29.96 -23.31 1.93
CA HIS A 490 31.04 -23.53 0.98
C HIS A 490 30.87 -22.65 -0.28
N PRO A 491 31.94 -22.15 -0.92
CA PRO A 491 31.84 -21.25 -2.09
C PRO A 491 30.93 -21.74 -3.23
N ARG A 492 30.82 -23.07 -3.43
CA ARG A 492 29.89 -23.65 -4.41
C ARG A 492 28.40 -23.44 -4.07
N VAL A 493 28.05 -23.40 -2.77
CA VAL A 493 26.70 -23.09 -2.32
C VAL A 493 26.41 -21.60 -2.56
N LEU A 494 27.34 -20.72 -2.21
CA LEU A 494 27.21 -19.28 -2.45
C LEU A 494 27.16 -18.95 -3.95
N LEU A 495 27.91 -19.67 -4.79
CA LEU A 495 27.81 -19.56 -6.24
C LEU A 495 26.41 -19.92 -6.76
N ALA A 496 25.74 -20.88 -6.12
CA ALA A 496 24.41 -21.33 -6.53
C ALA A 496 23.29 -20.41 -6.01
N TYR A 497 23.38 -19.91 -4.78
CA TYR A 497 22.29 -19.18 -4.11
C TYR A 497 22.56 -17.67 -3.92
N GLY A 498 23.74 -17.19 -4.30
CA GLY A 498 24.19 -15.82 -4.08
C GLY A 498 24.86 -15.60 -2.72
N ASP A 499 25.47 -14.42 -2.60
CA ASP A 499 26.07 -13.94 -1.36
C ASP A 499 25.03 -13.64 -0.28
N ILE A 500 25.50 -13.40 0.95
CA ILE A 500 24.64 -13.09 2.11
C ILE A 500 23.84 -11.82 1.82
N PRO A 501 22.49 -11.87 1.81
CA PRO A 501 21.68 -10.70 1.51
C PRO A 501 21.85 -9.58 2.55
N THR A 502 21.79 -8.33 2.08
CA THR A 502 21.84 -7.13 2.94
C THR A 502 20.46 -6.68 3.40
N GLU A 503 19.40 -7.23 2.80
CA GLU A 503 18.02 -6.82 3.06
C GLU A 503 17.28 -7.81 3.98
N PRO A 504 16.58 -7.31 5.03
CA PRO A 504 15.79 -8.15 5.94
C PRO A 504 14.69 -8.97 5.25
N THR A 505 14.16 -8.50 4.11
CA THR A 505 13.12 -9.19 3.33
C THR A 505 13.61 -10.43 2.61
N GLN A 506 14.86 -10.41 2.15
CA GLN A 506 15.47 -11.48 1.34
C GLN A 506 16.20 -12.50 2.21
N PHE A 507 16.81 -12.05 3.31
CA PHE A 507 17.65 -12.88 4.17
C PHE A 507 16.97 -14.18 4.64
N PRO A 508 15.71 -14.20 5.12
CA PRO A 508 15.08 -15.45 5.56
C PRO A 508 14.98 -16.51 4.47
N TRP A 509 14.71 -16.10 3.22
CA TRP A 509 14.61 -17.02 2.08
C TRP A 509 15.96 -17.62 1.72
N TRP A 510 16.99 -16.78 1.62
CA TRP A 510 18.37 -17.22 1.39
C TRP A 510 18.85 -18.14 2.50
N PHE A 511 18.64 -17.75 3.76
CA PHE A 511 19.11 -18.50 4.91
C PHE A 511 18.44 -19.88 4.98
N ALA A 512 17.13 -19.98 4.70
CA ALA A 512 16.42 -21.25 4.63
C ALA A 512 16.88 -22.14 3.46
N SER A 513 17.33 -21.56 2.33
CA SER A 513 17.87 -22.32 1.20
C SER A 513 19.21 -22.96 1.51
N VAL A 514 20.09 -22.25 2.24
CA VAL A 514 21.45 -22.73 2.51
C VAL A 514 21.55 -23.53 3.82
N LEU A 515 20.76 -23.22 4.85
CA LEU A 515 20.86 -23.85 6.15
C LEU A 515 20.24 -25.28 6.15
N PRO A 516 20.90 -26.29 6.74
CA PRO A 516 20.43 -27.66 6.78
C PRO A 516 19.34 -27.87 7.86
N VAL A 517 18.19 -27.24 7.65
CA VAL A 517 16.96 -27.40 8.45
C VAL A 517 15.95 -28.27 7.68
N SER A 518 15.01 -28.91 8.38
CA SER A 518 13.98 -29.74 7.75
C SER A 518 13.06 -28.91 6.84
N ASP A 519 12.58 -29.49 5.74
CA ASP A 519 11.64 -28.81 4.84
C ASP A 519 10.30 -28.48 5.52
N GLU A 520 9.90 -29.25 6.55
CA GLU A 520 8.71 -28.98 7.34
C GLU A 520 8.83 -27.68 8.15
N ASP A 521 9.99 -27.44 8.76
CA ASP A 521 10.26 -26.18 9.46
C ASP A 521 10.35 -25.01 8.48
N LYS A 522 11.02 -25.21 7.33
CA LYS A 522 11.16 -24.17 6.29
C LYS A 522 9.81 -23.79 5.67
N TYR A 523 8.90 -24.74 5.53
CA TYR A 523 7.56 -24.53 4.95
C TYR A 523 6.77 -23.46 5.70
N ALA A 524 6.96 -23.32 7.02
CA ALA A 524 6.29 -22.31 7.84
C ALA A 524 6.54 -20.87 7.35
N LEU A 525 7.67 -20.62 6.67
CA LEU A 525 7.96 -19.31 6.10
C LEU A 525 6.96 -18.92 4.99
N LEU A 526 6.46 -19.87 4.19
CA LEU A 526 5.65 -19.57 3.01
C LEU A 526 4.29 -18.91 3.33
N SER A 527 3.74 -19.16 4.53
CA SER A 527 2.47 -18.56 4.96
C SER A 527 2.60 -17.22 5.67
N THR A 528 3.82 -16.80 6.03
CA THR A 528 4.03 -15.55 6.78
C THR A 528 3.75 -14.32 5.93
N THR A 529 3.12 -13.29 6.45
CA THR A 529 2.94 -12.01 5.72
C THR A 529 3.79 -10.88 6.28
N SER A 530 4.58 -11.14 7.32
CA SER A 530 5.46 -10.16 7.98
C SER A 530 6.94 -10.55 7.82
N VAL A 531 7.78 -9.55 7.57
CA VAL A 531 9.25 -9.73 7.47
C VAL A 531 9.81 -10.10 8.85
N ARG A 532 9.38 -9.38 9.88
CA ARG A 532 9.71 -9.61 11.28
C ARG A 532 9.33 -11.01 11.73
N GLU A 533 8.15 -11.50 11.37
CA GLU A 533 7.75 -12.88 11.70
C GLU A 533 8.68 -13.91 11.07
N ARG A 534 9.04 -13.72 9.79
CA ARG A 534 10.06 -14.57 9.15
C ARG A 534 11.41 -14.51 9.86
N LEU A 535 11.82 -13.32 10.28
CA LEU A 535 13.07 -13.12 11.01
C LEU A 535 13.05 -13.81 12.38
N LYS A 536 11.92 -13.82 13.09
CA LYS A 536 11.76 -14.58 14.33
C LYS A 536 11.88 -16.09 14.10
N ILE A 537 11.24 -16.62 13.06
CA ILE A 537 11.33 -18.05 12.71
C ILE A 537 12.80 -18.45 12.49
N VAL A 538 13.53 -17.72 11.65
CA VAL A 538 14.94 -18.03 11.38
C VAL A 538 15.85 -17.78 12.57
N SER A 539 15.55 -16.77 13.39
CA SER A 539 16.26 -16.52 14.66
C SER A 539 16.03 -17.65 15.68
N GLY A 540 14.85 -18.25 15.67
CA GLY A 540 14.55 -19.45 16.44
C GLY A 540 15.42 -20.64 16.03
N TRP A 541 15.68 -20.79 14.72
CA TRP A 541 16.63 -21.81 14.24
C TRP A 541 18.05 -21.52 14.72
N VAL A 542 18.49 -20.26 14.67
CA VAL A 542 19.81 -19.83 15.17
C VAL A 542 19.98 -20.22 16.64
N LYS A 543 19.07 -19.82 17.52
CA LYS A 543 19.13 -20.14 18.96
C LYS A 543 19.13 -21.65 19.23
N LYS A 544 18.31 -22.41 18.48
CA LYS A 544 18.25 -23.88 18.59
C LYS A 544 19.58 -24.53 18.20
N LEU A 545 20.23 -24.07 17.14
CA LEU A 545 21.51 -24.62 16.69
C LEU A 545 22.66 -24.24 17.64
N GLU A 546 22.69 -23.00 18.15
CA GLU A 546 23.71 -22.57 19.09
C GLU A 546 23.63 -23.30 20.43
N SER A 547 22.41 -23.53 20.94
CA SER A 547 22.21 -24.32 22.16
C SER A 547 22.59 -25.80 21.98
N GLN A 548 22.33 -26.40 20.81
CA GLN A 548 22.79 -27.75 20.47
C GLN A 548 24.32 -27.84 20.42
N GLU A 549 24.99 -26.87 19.77
CA GLU A 549 26.47 -26.80 19.75
C GLU A 549 27.06 -26.67 21.16
N TRP A 550 26.46 -25.82 22.00
CA TRP A 550 26.87 -25.65 23.39
C TRP A 550 26.77 -26.95 24.20
N MET A 551 25.67 -27.69 24.05
CA MET A 551 25.48 -28.99 24.71
C MET A 551 26.52 -30.01 24.24
N THR A 552 26.83 -30.06 22.94
CA THR A 552 27.85 -30.99 22.41
C THR A 552 29.25 -30.64 22.94
N ARG A 553 29.61 -29.35 22.99
CA ARG A 553 30.91 -28.90 23.51
C ARG A 553 31.06 -29.10 25.02
N SER A 554 30.02 -28.80 25.78
CA SER A 554 30.01 -29.02 27.24
C SER A 554 30.18 -30.50 27.59
N ARG A 555 29.55 -31.40 26.81
CA ARG A 555 29.74 -32.85 26.98
C ARG A 555 31.18 -33.29 26.68
N LEU A 556 31.78 -32.78 25.61
CA LEU A 556 33.19 -33.08 25.26
C LEU A 556 34.19 -32.57 26.31
N SER A 557 33.91 -31.41 26.93
CA SER A 557 34.74 -30.84 28.00
C SER A 557 34.66 -31.67 29.29
N ILE A 558 33.49 -32.19 29.64
CA ILE A 558 33.30 -33.02 30.84
C ILE A 558 33.96 -34.39 30.66
N THR A 559 33.90 -34.98 29.47
CA THR A 559 34.58 -36.26 29.17
C THR A 559 36.10 -36.15 29.03
N SER A 560 36.64 -34.93 28.87
CA SER A 560 38.09 -34.66 28.84
C SER A 560 38.69 -34.43 30.24
N SER A 561 37.83 -34.31 31.27
CA SER A 561 38.21 -33.94 32.64
C SER A 561 38.02 -35.10 33.65
N LEU A 562 37.64 -36.28 33.15
CA LEU A 562 37.58 -37.58 33.84
C LEU A 562 38.62 -38.49 33.19
#